data_AF-A0A3B9G4Y6-F1
#
_entry.id   AF-A0A3B9G4Y6-F1
#
_cell.length_a   1.000
_cell.length_b   1.000
_cell.length_c   1.000
_cell.angle_alpha   90.00
_cell.angle_beta   90.00
_cell.angle_gamma   90.00
#
_symmetry.space_group_name_H-M   'P 1'
#
loop_
_entity.id
_entity.type
_entity.pdbx_description
1 polymer ?
#
loop_
_entity_poly.entity_id
_entity_poly.type
_entity_poly.pdbx_seq_one_letter_code
_entity_poly.pdbx_strand_id
1 'polypeptide(L)'
;MTMMTLAQCLLKDYTEEELRHWSHFYGIRIGSSKPMTLASRIAGKLLDEQEMKQRLVILREEEAQLFEQCMEESQTIDDTNRKTAERLIGTDYAYMTENGLIVPSDAAEVYRKLNTPAFRKERSLTSYLLDCLMFVEHVYLVIPLHELMNCFTGK
;
A
#
# COMPACT_ATOMS: atom_id res chain seq x y z
N MET A 1 17.56 2.32 -17.45
CA MET A 1 16.69 3.13 -16.56
C MET A 1 17.20 2.90 -15.15
N THR A 2 17.62 3.93 -14.42
CA THR A 2 18.12 3.75 -13.04
C THR A 2 16.91 3.39 -12.16
N MET A 3 16.87 2.19 -11.60
CA MET A 3 15.78 1.81 -10.69
C MET A 3 15.85 2.67 -9.43
N MET A 4 14.73 3.30 -9.06
CA MET A 4 14.64 4.12 -7.85
C MET A 4 14.50 3.24 -6.62
N THR A 5 15.13 3.66 -5.52
CA THR A 5 14.94 3.04 -4.19
C THR A 5 13.73 3.65 -3.49
N LEU A 6 13.16 2.94 -2.52
CA LEU A 6 12.02 3.42 -1.75
C LEU A 6 12.32 4.76 -1.07
N ALA A 7 13.54 4.92 -0.54
CA ALA A 7 13.98 6.18 0.05
C ALA A 7 13.98 7.36 -0.94
N GLN A 8 14.35 7.11 -2.21
CA GLN A 8 14.31 8.14 -3.26
C GLN A 8 12.88 8.49 -3.65
N CYS A 9 11.99 7.50 -3.74
CA CYS A 9 10.58 7.73 -4.01
C CYS A 9 9.91 8.51 -2.87
N LEU A 10 10.15 8.13 -1.61
CA LEU A 10 9.65 8.85 -0.44
C LEU A 10 10.10 10.31 -0.44
N LEU A 11 11.38 10.58 -0.75
CA LEU A 11 11.88 11.96 -0.77
C LEU A 11 11.26 12.81 -1.89
N LYS A 12 10.85 12.17 -3.00
CA LYS A 12 10.25 12.85 -4.15
C LYS A 12 8.78 13.16 -3.91
N ASP A 13 8.03 12.20 -3.37
CA ASP A 13 6.57 12.24 -3.32
C ASP A 13 6.03 12.78 -1.99
N TYR A 14 6.84 12.80 -0.92
CA TYR A 14 6.44 13.33 0.38
C TYR A 14 7.12 14.65 0.72
N THR A 15 6.37 15.55 1.33
CA THR A 15 6.86 16.77 1.95
C THR A 15 7.67 16.47 3.21
N GLU A 16 8.49 17.43 3.65
CA GLU A 16 9.23 17.29 4.91
C GLU A 16 8.30 17.08 6.12
N GLU A 17 7.13 17.73 6.14
CA GLU A 17 6.16 17.60 7.21
C GLU A 17 5.57 16.19 7.28
N GLU A 18 5.23 15.61 6.14
CA GLU A 18 4.73 14.23 6.07
C GLU A 18 5.81 13.23 6.50
N LEU A 19 7.05 13.39 6.03
CA LEU A 19 8.17 12.55 6.49
C LEU A 19 8.40 12.68 8.01
N ARG A 20 8.19 13.86 8.59
CA ARG A 20 8.22 14.05 10.04
C ARG A 20 7.06 13.32 10.74
N HIS A 21 5.85 13.36 10.18
CA HIS A 21 4.72 12.58 10.69
C HIS A 21 5.02 11.08 10.70
N TRP A 22 5.51 10.55 9.58
CA TRP A 22 5.94 9.15 9.44
C TRP A 22 7.00 8.76 10.46
N SER A 23 7.98 9.64 10.68
CA SER A 23 9.02 9.38 11.65
C SER A 23 8.51 9.36 13.09
N HIS A 24 7.52 10.17 13.43
CA HIS A 24 6.84 10.11 14.73
C HIS A 24 6.08 8.78 14.87
N PHE A 25 5.32 8.38 13.85
CA PHE A 25 4.59 7.11 13.82
C PHE A 25 5.53 5.91 14.09
N TYR A 26 6.70 5.87 13.45
CA TYR A 26 7.68 4.80 13.64
C TYR A 26 8.63 4.98 14.83
N GLY A 27 8.46 6.01 15.67
CA GLY A 27 9.35 6.28 16.81
C GLY A 27 10.80 6.63 16.40
N ILE A 28 11.00 7.12 15.18
CA ILE A 28 12.29 7.49 14.62
C ILE A 28 12.69 8.86 15.18
N ARG A 29 13.71 8.90 16.05
CA ARG A 29 14.21 10.17 16.60
C ARG A 29 14.67 11.12 15.49
N ILE A 30 13.99 12.26 15.39
CA ILE A 30 14.23 13.32 14.40
C ILE A 30 15.16 14.35 15.04
N GLY A 31 16.46 14.12 15.01
CA GLY A 31 17.41 15.20 15.30
C GLY A 31 17.37 16.27 14.19
N SER A 32 18.48 17.00 14.01
CA SER A 32 18.75 17.82 12.82
C SER A 32 19.08 16.95 11.58
N SER A 33 18.29 15.90 11.34
CA SER A 33 18.55 14.92 10.28
C SER A 33 18.20 15.53 8.93
N LYS A 34 19.08 15.37 7.93
CA LYS A 34 18.79 15.79 6.55
C LYS A 34 17.58 15.01 6.00
N PRO A 35 16.76 15.58 5.10
CA PRO A 35 15.59 14.92 4.53
C PRO A 35 15.86 13.51 3.96
N MET A 36 16.96 13.35 3.21
CA MET A 36 17.37 12.03 2.70
C MET A 36 17.63 11.02 3.83
N THR A 37 18.31 11.43 4.91
CA THR A 37 18.56 10.55 6.06
C THR A 37 17.26 10.13 6.74
N LEU A 38 16.26 11.01 6.78
CA LEU A 38 14.94 10.70 7.32
C LEU A 38 14.20 9.70 6.42
N ALA A 39 14.15 9.96 5.11
CA ALA A 39 13.53 9.09 4.12
C ALA A 39 14.18 7.68 4.12
N SER A 40 15.50 7.58 4.21
CA SER A 40 16.18 6.27 4.31
C SER A 40 15.81 5.50 5.57
N ARG A 41 15.60 6.17 6.71
CA ARG A 41 15.20 5.52 7.96
C ARG A 41 13.75 5.05 7.92
N ILE A 42 12.86 5.83 7.29
CA ILE A 42 11.47 5.44 7.06
C ILE A 42 11.41 4.27 6.07
N ALA A 43 12.12 4.35 4.95
CA ALA A 43 12.25 3.25 4.00
C ALA A 43 12.75 1.98 4.70
N GLY A 44 13.75 2.08 5.57
CA GLY A 44 14.23 0.94 6.35
C GLY A 44 13.17 0.31 7.28
N LYS A 45 12.16 1.07 7.73
CA LYS A 45 11.01 0.53 8.47
C LYS A 45 10.00 -0.12 7.55
N LEU A 46 9.68 0.51 6.42
CA LEU A 46 8.78 -0.04 5.42
C LEU A 46 9.35 -1.30 4.75
N LEU A 47 10.67 -1.44 4.65
CA LEU A 47 11.33 -2.62 4.09
C LEU A 47 11.49 -3.75 5.12
N ASP A 48 11.05 -3.57 6.37
CA ASP A 48 10.92 -4.68 7.31
C ASP A 48 9.87 -5.66 6.79
N GLU A 49 10.19 -6.95 6.77
CA GLU A 49 9.32 -7.99 6.21
C GLU A 49 7.95 -8.05 6.90
N GLN A 50 7.88 -7.80 8.21
CA GLN A 50 6.61 -7.81 8.95
C GLN A 50 5.78 -6.58 8.62
N GLU A 51 6.40 -5.41 8.53
CA GLU A 51 5.70 -4.17 8.14
C GLU A 51 5.13 -4.30 6.72
N MET A 52 5.96 -4.73 5.76
CA MET A 52 5.52 -4.95 4.38
C MET A 52 4.40 -6.00 4.30
N LYS A 53 4.52 -7.10 5.06
CA LYS A 53 3.48 -8.12 5.13
C LYS A 53 2.15 -7.53 5.58
N GLN A 54 2.14 -6.77 6.67
CA GLN A 54 0.91 -6.17 7.21
C GLN A 54 0.25 -5.19 6.25
N ARG A 55 1.04 -4.46 5.46
CA ARG A 55 0.55 -3.50 4.48
C ARG A 55 0.03 -4.15 3.21
N LEU A 56 0.70 -5.19 2.73
CA LEU A 56 0.40 -5.82 1.44
C LEU A 56 -0.56 -7.03 1.54
N VAL A 57 -0.86 -7.52 2.75
CA VAL A 57 -1.81 -8.63 2.95
C VAL A 57 -3.24 -8.29 2.55
N ILE A 58 -3.59 -7.01 2.40
CA ILE A 58 -4.94 -6.59 1.99
C ILE A 58 -5.12 -6.50 0.47
N LEU A 59 -4.05 -6.62 -0.31
CA LEU A 59 -4.12 -6.46 -1.76
C LEU A 59 -4.98 -7.55 -2.39
N ARG A 60 -5.92 -7.13 -3.24
CA ARG A 60 -6.69 -8.02 -4.11
C ARG A 60 -5.79 -8.67 -5.16
N GLU A 61 -6.31 -9.69 -5.83
CA GLU A 61 -5.54 -10.42 -6.85
C GLU A 61 -5.10 -9.51 -8.00
N GLU A 62 -6.00 -8.67 -8.49
CA GLU A 62 -5.72 -7.67 -9.54
C GLU A 62 -4.62 -6.68 -9.12
N GLU A 63 -4.67 -6.23 -7.86
CA GLU A 63 -3.73 -5.27 -7.28
C GLU A 63 -2.34 -5.90 -7.13
N ALA A 64 -2.25 -7.14 -6.64
CA ALA A 64 -0.98 -7.85 -6.54
C ALA A 64 -0.38 -8.18 -7.92
N GLN A 65 -1.20 -8.52 -8.92
CA GLN A 65 -0.72 -8.74 -10.28
C GLN A 65 -0.12 -7.46 -10.89
N LEU A 66 -0.81 -6.33 -10.76
CA LEU A 66 -0.28 -5.04 -11.22
C LEU A 66 0.99 -4.64 -10.45
N PHE A 67 1.02 -4.87 -9.14
CA PHE A 67 2.20 -4.64 -8.31
C PHE A 67 3.41 -5.46 -8.81
N GLU A 68 3.21 -6.76 -9.08
CA GLU A 68 4.24 -7.66 -9.59
C GLU A 68 4.74 -7.27 -10.98
N GLN A 69 3.86 -6.77 -11.86
CA GLN A 69 4.26 -6.21 -13.16
C GLN A 69 5.14 -4.97 -12.97
N CYS A 70 4.76 -4.07 -12.06
CA CYS A 70 5.48 -2.83 -11.75
C CYS A 70 6.86 -3.07 -11.07
N MET A 71 7.12 -4.27 -10.56
CA MET A 71 8.43 -4.67 -10.01
C MET A 71 9.46 -4.97 -11.09
N GLU A 72 9.02 -5.37 -12.29
CA GLU A 72 9.89 -5.73 -13.41
C GLU A 72 10.09 -4.54 -14.36
N GLU A 73 9.02 -3.81 -14.65
CA GLU A 73 9.05 -2.64 -15.53
C GLU A 73 7.91 -1.65 -15.20
N SER A 74 8.13 -0.38 -15.52
CA SER A 74 7.11 0.66 -15.32
C SER A 74 5.86 0.37 -16.16
N GLN A 75 4.68 0.46 -15.54
CA GLN A 75 3.41 0.22 -16.20
C GLN A 75 2.66 1.51 -16.50
N THR A 76 2.27 1.70 -17.76
CA THR A 76 1.36 2.78 -18.14
C THR A 76 -0.04 2.45 -17.61
N ILE A 77 -0.64 3.41 -16.88
CA ILE A 77 -1.95 3.22 -16.26
C ILE A 77 -3.04 3.81 -17.15
N ASP A 78 -3.97 2.97 -17.58
CA ASP A 78 -5.18 3.35 -18.29
C ASP A 78 -6.36 3.56 -17.32
N ASP A 79 -7.51 3.99 -17.84
CA ASP A 79 -8.71 4.22 -17.02
C ASP A 79 -9.21 2.93 -16.32
N THR A 80 -8.95 1.76 -16.92
CA THR A 80 -9.34 0.46 -16.36
C THR A 80 -8.54 0.17 -15.08
N ASN A 81 -7.24 0.41 -15.12
CA ASN A 81 -6.33 0.13 -14.00
C ASN A 81 -6.15 1.32 -13.05
N ARG A 82 -6.73 2.49 -13.34
CA ARG A 82 -6.57 3.70 -12.53
C ARG A 82 -6.88 3.47 -11.05
N LYS A 83 -8.01 2.83 -10.74
CA LYS A 83 -8.43 2.57 -9.35
C LYS A 83 -7.48 1.61 -8.64
N THR A 84 -6.97 0.60 -9.36
CA THR A 84 -5.98 -0.35 -8.85
C THR A 84 -4.67 0.36 -8.55
N ALA A 85 -4.20 1.21 -9.47
CA ALA A 85 -2.99 2.01 -9.30
C ALA A 85 -3.10 2.98 -8.10
N GLU A 86 -4.22 3.69 -7.95
CA GLU A 86 -4.46 4.58 -6.80
C GLU A 86 -4.36 3.83 -5.47
N ARG A 87 -4.91 2.62 -5.39
CA ARG A 87 -4.80 1.77 -4.19
C ARG A 87 -3.37 1.31 -3.93
N LEU A 88 -2.64 0.94 -4.97
CA LEU A 88 -1.24 0.56 -4.85
C LEU A 88 -0.38 1.73 -4.37
N ILE A 89 -0.61 2.94 -4.88
CA ILE A 89 0.07 4.15 -4.41
C ILE A 89 -0.18 4.36 -2.90
N GLY A 90 -1.41 4.13 -2.45
CA GLY A 90 -1.77 4.18 -1.03
C GLY A 90 -1.08 3.15 -0.12
N THR A 91 -0.31 2.20 -0.67
CA THR A 91 0.48 1.25 0.14
C THR A 91 1.85 1.77 0.53
N ASP A 92 2.32 2.87 -0.08
CA ASP A 92 3.68 3.39 0.03
C ASP A 92 4.77 2.50 -0.61
N TYR A 93 4.37 1.55 -1.46
CA TYR A 93 5.32 0.71 -2.22
C TYR A 93 5.17 0.83 -3.73
N ALA A 94 4.24 1.65 -4.22
CA ALA A 94 4.10 1.96 -5.64
C ALA A 94 4.06 3.48 -5.84
N TYR A 95 4.69 3.96 -6.90
CA TYR A 95 4.90 5.39 -7.14
C TYR A 95 4.70 5.74 -8.60
N MET A 96 4.08 6.89 -8.87
CA MET A 96 3.88 7.36 -10.24
C MET A 96 5.13 8.12 -10.72
N THR A 97 5.60 7.77 -11.92
CA THR A 97 6.70 8.47 -12.60
C THR A 97 6.24 8.99 -13.95
N GLU A 98 7.11 9.72 -14.64
CA GLU A 98 6.86 10.16 -16.02
C GLU A 98 6.66 8.99 -16.99
N ASN A 99 7.21 7.80 -16.67
CA ASN A 99 7.14 6.60 -17.49
C ASN A 99 6.04 5.62 -17.05
N GLY A 100 5.22 5.99 -16.05
CA GLY A 100 4.19 5.14 -15.48
C GLY A 100 4.44 4.74 -14.03
N LEU A 101 3.62 3.83 -13.53
CA LEU A 101 3.67 3.30 -12.16
C LEU A 101 4.87 2.36 -12.00
N ILE A 102 5.60 2.50 -10.90
CA ILE A 102 6.74 1.65 -10.55
C ILE A 102 6.63 1.10 -9.14
N VAL A 103 7.28 -0.03 -8.88
CA VAL A 103 7.64 -0.48 -7.53
C VAL A 103 9.14 -0.26 -7.33
N PRO A 104 9.58 0.39 -6.24
CA PRO A 104 11.00 0.59 -5.97
C PRO A 104 11.77 -0.72 -5.87
N SER A 105 13.04 -0.74 -6.32
CA SER A 105 13.80 -1.98 -6.48
C SER A 105 14.02 -2.74 -5.17
N ASP A 106 14.31 -2.01 -4.08
CA ASP A 106 14.48 -2.57 -2.74
C ASP A 106 13.15 -3.10 -2.17
N ALA A 107 12.02 -2.45 -2.46
CA ALA A 107 10.70 -2.97 -2.12
C ALA A 107 10.37 -4.27 -2.89
N ALA A 108 10.70 -4.32 -4.19
CA ALA A 108 10.54 -5.51 -5.01
C ALA A 108 11.36 -6.69 -4.47
N GLU A 109 12.60 -6.46 -4.03
CA GLU A 109 13.45 -7.49 -3.43
C GLU A 109 12.86 -8.10 -2.16
N VAL A 110 12.31 -7.28 -1.25
CA VAL A 110 11.66 -7.77 -0.03
C VAL A 110 10.37 -8.51 -0.38
N TYR A 111 9.54 -7.98 -1.28
CA TYR A 111 8.30 -8.62 -1.70
C TYR A 111 8.54 -10.01 -2.31
N ARG A 112 9.58 -10.19 -3.13
CA ARG A 112 9.92 -11.50 -3.72
C ARG A 112 10.16 -12.58 -2.65
N LYS A 113 10.73 -12.20 -1.49
CA LYS A 113 10.93 -13.12 -0.35
C LYS A 113 9.62 -13.40 0.38
N LEU A 114 8.78 -12.37 0.52
CA LEU A 114 7.48 -12.45 1.18
C LEU A 114 6.45 -13.27 0.38
N ASN A 115 6.49 -13.21 -0.96
CA ASN A 115 5.49 -13.74 -1.89
C ASN A 115 5.49 -15.28 -2.00
N THR A 116 5.35 -15.95 -0.87
CA THR A 116 5.24 -17.39 -0.72
C THR A 116 3.79 -17.87 -0.93
N PRO A 117 3.55 -19.16 -1.22
CA PRO A 117 2.19 -19.70 -1.30
C PRO A 117 1.37 -19.48 -0.01
N ALA A 118 2.03 -19.51 1.15
CA ALA A 118 1.38 -19.23 2.43
C ALA A 118 0.89 -17.77 2.52
N PHE A 119 1.74 -16.81 2.14
CA PHE A 119 1.37 -15.40 2.09
C PHE A 119 0.27 -15.12 1.07
N ARG A 120 0.31 -15.74 -0.12
CA ARG A 120 -0.76 -15.61 -1.13
C ARG A 120 -2.11 -16.08 -0.60
N LYS A 121 -2.13 -17.21 0.11
CA LYS A 121 -3.35 -17.73 0.75
C LYS A 121 -3.86 -16.79 1.83
N GLU A 122 -2.98 -16.28 2.69
CA GLU A 122 -3.31 -15.31 3.72
C GLU A 122 -3.88 -14.02 3.11
N ARG A 123 -3.20 -13.47 2.10
CA ARG A 123 -3.62 -12.27 1.36
C ARG A 123 -5.01 -12.43 0.75
N SER A 124 -5.28 -13.55 0.08
CA SER A 124 -6.59 -13.83 -0.52
C SER A 124 -7.71 -13.91 0.52
N LEU A 125 -7.46 -14.53 1.67
CA LEU A 125 -8.44 -14.58 2.77
C LEU A 125 -8.69 -13.20 3.37
N THR A 126 -7.62 -12.43 3.62
CA THR A 126 -7.69 -11.10 4.21
C THR A 126 -8.35 -10.09 3.27
N SER A 127 -8.03 -10.10 1.97
CA SER A 127 -8.67 -9.20 1.00
C SER A 127 -10.17 -9.47 0.89
N TYR A 128 -10.58 -10.74 0.95
CA TYR A 128 -11.99 -11.13 0.97
C TYR A 128 -12.70 -10.63 2.24
N LEU A 129 -12.08 -10.79 3.41
CA LEU A 129 -12.61 -10.27 4.67
C LEU A 129 -12.73 -8.73 4.64
N LEU A 130 -11.74 -8.05 4.06
CA LEU A 130 -11.79 -6.61 3.87
C LEU A 130 -12.96 -6.21 2.97
N ASP A 131 -13.20 -6.91 1.86
CA ASP A 131 -14.35 -6.66 0.99
C ASP A 131 -15.68 -6.83 1.74
N CYS A 132 -15.80 -7.85 2.59
CA CYS A 132 -16.96 -8.02 3.45
C CYS A 132 -17.15 -6.84 4.43
N LEU A 133 -16.08 -6.37 5.06
CA LEU A 133 -16.14 -5.24 5.99
C LEU A 133 -16.49 -3.93 5.30
N MET A 134 -15.88 -3.65 4.14
CA MET A 134 -16.19 -2.48 3.32
C MET A 134 -17.64 -2.50 2.85
N PHE A 135 -18.17 -3.68 2.51
CA PHE A 135 -19.59 -3.82 2.18
C PHE A 135 -20.49 -3.46 3.36
N VAL A 136 -20.20 -3.98 4.56
CA VAL A 136 -20.97 -3.67 5.77
C VAL A 136 -20.90 -2.18 6.12
N GLU A 137 -19.72 -1.56 6.01
CA GLU A 137 -19.54 -0.12 6.19
C GLU A 137 -20.43 0.66 5.21
N HIS A 138 -20.40 0.31 3.93
CA HIS A 138 -21.19 0.99 2.91
C HIS A 138 -22.70 0.88 3.16
N VAL A 139 -23.15 -0.31 3.56
CA VAL A 139 -24.55 -0.57 3.92
C VAL A 139 -24.96 0.29 5.13
N TYR A 140 -24.12 0.38 6.17
CA TYR A 140 -24.40 1.18 7.36
C TYR A 140 -24.48 2.68 7.07
N LEU A 141 -23.69 3.18 6.13
CA LEU A 141 -23.67 4.59 5.75
C LEU A 141 -24.87 5.00 4.87
N VAL A 142 -25.41 4.08 4.10
CA VAL A 142 -26.47 4.37 3.11
C VAL A 142 -27.86 4.04 3.64
N ILE A 143 -27.99 3.00 4.45
CA ILE A 143 -29.30 2.54 4.95
C ILE A 143 -29.61 3.23 6.29
N PRO A 144 -30.76 3.91 6.42
CA PRO A 144 -31.23 4.41 7.71
C PRO A 144 -31.26 3.29 8.75
N LEU A 145 -30.73 3.54 9.95
CA LEU A 145 -30.54 2.51 10.98
C LEU A 145 -31.82 1.69 11.28
N HIS A 146 -33.00 2.30 11.19
CA HIS A 146 -34.27 1.60 11.41
C HIS A 146 -34.61 0.58 10.32
N GLU A 147 -34.30 0.89 9.06
CA GLU A 147 -34.46 -0.06 7.93
C GLU A 147 -33.46 -1.21 8.05
N LEU A 148 -32.23 -0.90 8.46
CA LEU A 148 -31.22 -1.93 8.73
C LEU A 148 -31.68 -2.89 9.85
N MET A 149 -32.24 -2.35 10.93
CA MET A 149 -32.80 -3.17 12.02
C MET A 149 -33.96 -4.06 11.57
N ASN A 150 -34.82 -3.60 10.67
CA ASN A 150 -35.92 -4.39 10.12
C ASN A 150 -35.40 -5.63 9.38
N CYS A 151 -34.32 -5.49 8.59
CA CYS A 151 -33.67 -6.61 7.91
C CYS A 151 -33.15 -7.70 8.87
N PHE A 152 -32.70 -7.33 10.08
CA PHE A 152 -32.20 -8.29 11.09
C PHE A 152 -33.27 -8.81 12.05
N THR A 153 -34.36 -8.07 12.26
CA THR A 153 -35.45 -8.44 13.18
C THR A 153 -36.64 -9.10 12.49
N GLY A 154 -36.64 -9.17 11.15
CA GLY A 154 -37.68 -9.82 10.36
C GLY A 154 -39.04 -9.15 10.48
N LYS A 155 -39.06 -7.84 10.74
CA LYS A 155 -40.27 -7.01 10.87
C LYS A 155 -40.39 -6.04 9.71
#